data_AF-A0A7R9QYG4-F1
#
_entry.id   AF-A0A7R9QYG4-F1
#
_cell.length_a   1.000
_cell.length_b   1.000
_cell.length_c   1.000
_cell.angle_alpha   90.00
_cell.angle_beta   90.00
_cell.angle_gamma   90.00
#
_symmetry.space_group_name_H-M   'P 1'
#
loop_
_entity.id
_entity.type
_entity.pdbx_description
1 polymer ?
#
loop_
_entity_poly.entity_id
_entity_poly.type
_entity_poly.pdbx_seq_one_letter_code
_entity_poly.pdbx_strand_id
1 'polypeptide(L)'
;MAAENQYRPPMVVHLRRTWSLLAAVVSALGVVSVLICVIYFLLVFPVAVGTTVLGYQILFGLFMAYTTNFVFLIPVSTSVCALRRLGLSLSYAIIISGLLVKVLNTWRLMVIKNQSQPLRLSSPTALVFISGGLVFLQLILTTIWLFSYAPHPGLYDGLWKCSPNKSFVLWDSEIIVSLLYVIQLLLITLFFAALTFKCYDQNREPRFIMACALCTIAVWVTWLIVESGNADPSLSIVCANSVNASLV
;
A
#
# COMPACT_ATOMS: atom_id res chain seq x y z
N MET A 1 -16.08 26.41 24.09
CA MET A 1 -14.77 27.00 23.75
C MET A 1 -14.05 27.27 25.06
N ALA A 2 -12.76 26.94 25.12
CA ALA A 2 -11.85 27.01 26.27
C ALA A 2 -12.01 25.89 27.33
N ALA A 3 -11.07 24.92 27.28
CA ALA A 3 -10.37 24.30 28.41
C ALA A 3 -10.03 22.82 28.16
N GLU A 4 -9.21 22.54 27.14
CA GLU A 4 -8.41 21.31 27.12
C GLU A 4 -7.07 21.58 26.42
N ASN A 5 -6.37 22.63 26.88
CA ASN A 5 -4.92 22.70 26.76
C ASN A 5 -4.31 21.66 27.72
N GLN A 6 -4.52 20.38 27.40
CA GLN A 6 -3.88 19.27 28.08
C GLN A 6 -2.38 19.37 27.82
N TYR A 7 -1.65 19.68 28.90
CA TYR A 7 -0.23 19.94 29.02
C TYR A 7 0.63 18.89 28.27
N ARG A 8 0.88 19.07 26.97
CA ARG A 8 1.96 18.35 26.29
C ARG A 8 3.27 19.06 26.63
N PRO A 9 4.33 18.34 27.03
CA PRO A 9 5.64 18.98 27.21
C PRO A 9 6.04 19.63 25.88
N PRO A 10 6.58 20.86 25.88
CA PRO A 10 6.88 21.61 24.67
C PRO A 10 7.76 20.81 23.70
N MET A 11 8.67 19.99 24.24
CA MET A 11 9.54 19.09 23.47
C MET A 11 8.79 18.12 22.56
N VAL A 12 7.69 17.49 23.02
CA VAL A 12 6.92 16.52 22.20
C VAL A 12 6.17 17.23 21.06
N VAL A 13 5.71 18.46 21.29
CA VAL A 13 5.06 19.28 20.26
C VAL A 13 6.06 19.69 19.18
N HIS A 14 7.26 20.11 19.59
CA HIS A 14 8.34 20.46 18.66
C HIS A 14 8.80 19.25 17.84
N LEU A 15 9.05 18.09 18.48
CA LEU A 15 9.41 16.86 17.76
C LEU A 15 8.34 16.46 16.74
N ARG A 16 7.06 16.51 17.14
CA ARG A 16 5.94 16.21 16.24
C ARG A 16 5.89 17.12 15.04
N ARG A 17 6.05 18.43 15.25
CA ARG A 17 6.10 19.41 14.18
C ARG A 17 7.26 19.14 13.22
N THR A 18 8.46 18.87 13.74
CA THR A 18 9.65 18.61 12.94
C THR A 18 9.50 17.36 12.07
N TRP A 19 9.12 16.22 12.65
CA TRP A 19 8.99 15.00 11.86
C TRP A 19 7.80 15.07 10.88
N SER A 20 6.70 15.72 11.25
CA SER A 20 5.54 15.88 10.35
C SER A 20 5.89 16.71 9.13
N LEU A 21 6.70 17.76 9.28
CA LEU A 21 7.20 18.56 8.16
C LEU A 21 8.10 17.72 7.24
N LEU A 22 9.04 16.97 7.80
CA LEU A 22 9.92 16.09 7.02
C LEU A 22 9.12 15.04 6.24
N ALA A 23 8.16 14.39 6.90
CA ALA A 23 7.28 13.42 6.30
C ALA A 23 6.43 14.00 5.16
N ALA A 24 5.95 15.25 5.33
CA ALA A 24 5.22 15.97 4.29
C ALA A 24 6.10 16.26 3.06
N VAL A 25 7.33 16.73 3.26
CA VAL A 25 8.27 17.00 2.16
C VAL A 25 8.60 15.72 1.40
N VAL A 26 8.94 14.63 2.10
CA VAL A 26 9.23 13.33 1.48
C VAL A 26 8.01 12.83 0.68
N SER A 27 6.82 12.92 1.25
CA SER A 27 5.59 12.50 0.56
C SER A 27 5.30 13.36 -0.67
N ALA A 28 5.53 14.67 -0.60
CA ALA A 28 5.36 15.57 -1.74
C ALA A 28 6.35 15.27 -2.87
N LEU A 29 7.62 15.03 -2.54
CA LEU A 29 8.63 14.59 -3.50
C LEU A 29 8.25 13.25 -4.14
N GLY A 30 7.72 12.31 -3.37
CA GLY A 30 7.19 11.04 -3.86
C GLY A 30 6.05 11.23 -4.87
N VAL A 31 5.06 12.07 -4.55
CA VAL A 31 3.97 12.42 -5.48
C VAL A 31 4.51 13.02 -6.78
N VAL A 32 5.42 14.00 -6.69
CA VAL A 32 6.03 14.64 -7.87
C VAL A 32 6.79 13.62 -8.71
N SER A 33 7.57 12.73 -8.08
CA SER A 33 8.28 11.65 -8.76
C SER A 33 7.33 10.72 -9.52
N VAL A 34 6.23 10.28 -8.88
CA VAL A 34 5.23 9.43 -9.53
C VAL A 34 4.59 10.15 -10.73
N LEU A 35 4.26 11.44 -10.60
CA LEU A 35 3.69 12.22 -11.71
C LEU A 35 4.67 12.35 -12.89
N ILE A 36 5.96 12.56 -12.61
CA ILE A 36 7.01 12.57 -13.65
C ILE A 36 7.07 11.21 -14.34
N CYS A 37 7.05 10.10 -13.58
CA CYS A 37 7.04 8.75 -14.15
C CYS A 37 5.81 8.49 -15.03
N VAL A 38 4.61 8.92 -14.60
CA VAL A 38 3.38 8.82 -15.39
C VAL A 38 3.51 9.59 -16.71
N ILE A 39 3.94 10.85 -16.66
CA ILE A 39 4.14 11.68 -17.87
C ILE A 39 5.17 11.03 -18.80
N TYR A 40 6.31 10.61 -18.26
CA TYR A 40 7.36 9.96 -19.02
C TYR A 40 6.86 8.68 -19.70
N PHE A 41 6.15 7.80 -18.99
CA PHE A 41 5.62 6.57 -19.59
C PHE A 41 4.54 6.82 -20.62
N LEU A 42 3.68 7.83 -20.43
CA LEU A 42 2.68 8.22 -21.44
C LEU A 42 3.32 8.70 -22.75
N LEU A 43 4.48 9.36 -22.66
CA LEU A 43 5.22 9.85 -23.84
C LEU A 43 6.01 8.76 -24.54
N VAL A 44 6.53 7.76 -23.81
CA VAL A 44 7.46 6.76 -24.33
C VAL A 44 6.79 5.43 -24.68
N PHE A 45 5.77 5.00 -23.93
CA PHE A 45 5.18 3.67 -24.05
C PHE A 45 3.71 3.73 -24.51
N PRO A 46 3.30 2.90 -25.49
CA PRO A 46 1.91 2.82 -25.90
C PRO A 46 1.05 2.24 -24.77
N VAL A 47 0.01 2.98 -24.35
CA VAL A 47 -0.80 2.72 -23.15
C VAL A 47 -1.53 1.37 -23.17
N ALA A 48 -1.82 0.83 -24.36
CA ALA A 48 -2.70 -0.33 -24.54
C ALA A 48 -1.97 -1.60 -25.04
N VAL A 49 -0.68 -1.79 -24.71
CA VAL A 49 0.08 -2.96 -25.17
C VAL A 49 0.46 -3.87 -24.00
N GLY A 50 -0.08 -5.10 -24.00
CA GLY A 50 0.27 -6.13 -23.02
C GLY A 50 -0.02 -5.73 -21.57
N THR A 51 1.02 -5.77 -20.72
CA THR A 51 0.95 -5.48 -19.28
C THR A 51 1.22 -4.00 -18.93
N THR A 52 1.42 -3.12 -19.91
CA THR A 52 1.69 -1.68 -19.68
C THR A 52 0.56 -1.00 -18.92
N VAL A 53 -0.69 -1.35 -19.23
CA VAL A 53 -1.89 -0.84 -18.53
C VAL A 53 -1.89 -1.18 -17.02
N LEU A 54 -1.33 -2.34 -16.63
CA LEU A 54 -1.14 -2.69 -15.22
C LEU A 54 -0.04 -1.85 -14.56
N GLY A 55 0.95 -1.40 -15.33
CA GLY A 55 1.96 -0.44 -14.87
C GLY A 55 1.36 0.90 -14.49
N TYR A 56 0.43 1.43 -15.30
CA TYR A 56 -0.32 2.64 -14.95
C TYR A 56 -1.21 2.45 -13.73
N GLN A 57 -1.83 1.28 -13.57
CA GLN A 57 -2.57 0.95 -12.35
C GLN A 57 -1.65 0.97 -11.11
N ILE A 58 -0.45 0.39 -11.18
CA ILE A 58 0.54 0.41 -10.08
C ILE A 58 0.94 1.85 -9.75
N LEU A 59 1.23 2.69 -10.75
CA LEU A 59 1.55 4.11 -10.56
C LEU A 59 0.42 4.88 -9.88
N PHE A 60 -0.84 4.59 -10.24
CA PHE A 60 -2.00 5.16 -9.54
C PHE A 60 -2.05 4.74 -8.07
N GLY A 61 -1.75 3.47 -7.78
CA GLY A 61 -1.63 2.97 -6.42
C GLY A 61 -0.51 3.66 -5.63
N LEU A 62 0.67 3.88 -6.24
CA LEU A 62 1.80 4.61 -5.64
C LEU A 62 1.45 6.07 -5.35
N PHE A 63 0.77 6.74 -6.28
CA PHE A 63 0.25 8.10 -6.07
C PHE A 63 -0.67 8.15 -4.86
N MET A 64 -1.60 7.19 -4.73
CA MET A 64 -2.47 7.10 -3.56
C MET A 64 -1.73 6.74 -2.27
N ALA A 65 -0.69 5.90 -2.33
CA ALA A 65 0.13 5.57 -1.17
C ALA A 65 0.80 6.84 -0.61
N TYR A 66 1.47 7.63 -1.44
CA TYR A 66 2.07 8.90 -1.00
C TYR A 66 1.02 9.92 -0.56
N THR A 67 -0.13 9.98 -1.23
CA THR A 67 -1.22 10.90 -0.83
C THR A 67 -1.81 10.52 0.53
N THR A 68 -1.91 9.23 0.83
CA THR A 68 -2.42 8.73 2.11
C THR A 68 -1.55 9.20 3.28
N ASN A 69 -0.24 9.40 3.09
CA ASN A 69 0.63 9.94 4.15
C ASN A 69 0.13 11.29 4.68
N PHE A 70 -0.38 12.18 3.82
CA PHE A 70 -0.93 13.47 4.28
C PHE A 70 -2.12 13.28 5.21
N VAL A 71 -2.95 12.24 5.01
CA VAL A 71 -4.07 11.92 5.90
C VAL A 71 -3.59 11.51 7.30
N PHE A 72 -2.42 10.90 7.42
CA PHE A 72 -1.78 10.60 8.71
C PHE A 72 -1.21 11.84 9.41
N LEU A 73 -0.94 12.93 8.67
CA LEU A 73 -0.48 14.20 9.24
C LEU A 73 -1.62 15.09 9.75
N ILE A 74 -2.84 14.91 9.23
CA ILE A 74 -4.04 15.66 9.67
C ILE A 74 -4.44 15.26 11.10
N PRO A 75 -4.97 16.18 11.93
CA PRO A 75 -5.53 15.85 13.24
C PRO A 75 -6.59 14.74 13.19
N VAL A 76 -6.67 13.91 14.23
CA VAL A 76 -7.61 12.80 14.26
C VAL A 76 -9.05 13.29 14.27
N SER A 77 -9.90 12.60 13.53
CA SER A 77 -11.35 12.73 13.53
C SER A 77 -11.93 11.42 13.00
N THR A 78 -13.23 11.18 13.21
CA THR A 78 -13.92 9.96 12.72
C THR A 78 -13.70 9.75 11.22
N SER A 79 -13.82 10.82 10.41
CA SER A 79 -13.60 10.76 8.96
C SER A 79 -12.14 10.50 8.61
N VAL A 80 -11.19 11.15 9.29
CA VAL A 80 -9.74 10.92 9.09
C VAL A 80 -9.35 9.49 9.45
N CYS A 81 -9.92 8.92 10.52
CA CYS A 81 -9.68 7.53 10.89
C CYS A 81 -10.20 6.56 9.82
N ALA A 82 -11.40 6.79 9.28
CA ALA A 82 -11.93 6.02 8.16
C ALA A 82 -11.03 6.12 6.91
N LEU A 83 -10.61 7.35 6.56
CA LEU A 83 -9.74 7.61 5.41
C LEU A 83 -8.35 6.97 5.55
N ARG A 84 -7.77 6.95 6.75
CA ARG A 84 -6.48 6.27 7.01
C ARG A 84 -6.59 4.76 6.76
N ARG A 85 -7.68 4.15 7.20
CA ARG A 85 -7.92 2.71 7.03
C ARG A 85 -8.14 2.36 5.55
N LEU A 86 -9.07 3.07 4.90
CA LEU A 86 -9.41 2.85 3.49
C LEU A 86 -8.27 3.23 2.55
N GLY A 87 -7.67 4.40 2.71
CA GLY A 87 -6.61 4.89 1.83
C GLY A 87 -5.38 4.00 1.83
N LEU A 88 -4.96 3.55 3.02
CA LEU A 88 -3.79 2.67 3.14
C LEU A 88 -4.07 1.29 2.54
N SER A 89 -5.19 0.65 2.87
CA SER A 89 -5.50 -0.69 2.35
C SER A 89 -5.75 -0.69 0.84
N LEU A 90 -6.46 0.32 0.32
CA LEU A 90 -6.77 0.43 -1.11
C LEU A 90 -5.54 0.73 -1.96
N SER A 91 -4.66 1.65 -1.51
CA SER A 91 -3.44 1.97 -2.25
C SER A 91 -2.56 0.72 -2.45
N TYR A 92 -2.33 -0.05 -1.38
CA TYR A 92 -1.58 -1.30 -1.50
C TYR A 92 -2.31 -2.40 -2.27
N ALA A 93 -3.63 -2.53 -2.13
CA ALA A 93 -4.38 -3.49 -2.93
C ALA A 93 -4.25 -3.19 -4.43
N ILE A 94 -4.25 -1.93 -4.84
CA ILE A 94 -4.07 -1.53 -6.25
C ILE A 94 -2.67 -1.89 -6.76
N ILE A 95 -1.64 -1.58 -5.98
CA ILE A 95 -0.24 -1.90 -6.29
C ILE A 95 -0.06 -3.41 -6.43
N ILE A 96 -0.40 -4.15 -5.37
CA ILE A 96 -0.10 -5.59 -5.28
C ILE A 96 -0.98 -6.39 -6.24
N SER A 97 -2.24 -6.00 -6.46
CA SER A 97 -3.07 -6.64 -7.49
C SER A 97 -2.50 -6.44 -8.90
N GLY A 98 -1.90 -5.28 -9.18
CA GLY A 98 -1.22 -5.03 -10.45
C GLY A 98 0.00 -5.92 -10.62
N LEU A 99 0.86 -5.99 -9.59
CA LEU A 99 2.04 -6.86 -9.57
C LEU A 99 1.67 -8.34 -9.69
N LEU A 100 0.63 -8.78 -8.98
CA LEU A 100 0.13 -10.15 -9.01
C LEU A 100 -0.34 -10.54 -10.42
N VAL A 101 -1.17 -9.72 -11.06
CA VAL A 101 -1.67 -10.02 -12.40
C VAL A 101 -0.54 -10.00 -13.44
N LYS A 102 0.44 -9.11 -13.30
CA LYS A 102 1.65 -9.12 -14.13
C LYS A 102 2.39 -10.46 -14.02
N VAL A 103 2.69 -10.91 -12.80
CA VAL A 103 3.46 -12.14 -12.61
C VAL A 103 2.67 -13.39 -12.98
N LEU A 104 1.35 -13.41 -12.74
CA LEU A 104 0.46 -14.48 -13.18
C LEU A 104 0.41 -14.58 -14.71
N ASN A 105 0.38 -13.44 -15.41
CA ASN A 105 0.45 -13.43 -16.87
C ASN A 105 1.78 -14.00 -17.37
N THR A 106 2.90 -13.63 -16.76
CA THR A 106 4.23 -14.20 -17.11
C THR A 106 4.28 -15.69 -16.82
N TRP A 107 3.80 -16.14 -15.65
CA TRP A 107 3.72 -17.56 -15.28
C TRP A 107 2.92 -18.35 -16.31
N ARG A 108 1.73 -17.87 -16.66
CA ARG A 108 0.88 -18.47 -17.69
C ARG A 108 1.59 -18.56 -19.04
N LEU A 109 2.25 -17.48 -19.48
CA LEU A 109 2.98 -17.47 -20.76
C LEU A 109 4.13 -18.48 -20.78
N MET A 110 4.82 -18.69 -19.66
CA MET A 110 5.84 -19.74 -19.56
C MET A 110 5.28 -21.15 -19.64
N VAL A 111 4.15 -21.40 -18.97
CA VAL A 111 3.47 -22.70 -19.03
C VAL A 111 2.98 -22.97 -20.47
N ILE A 112 2.39 -21.97 -21.12
CA ILE A 112 1.92 -22.08 -22.51
C ILE A 112 3.09 -22.25 -23.49
N LYS A 113 4.24 -21.60 -23.30
CA LYS A 113 5.41 -21.86 -24.15
C LYS A 113 5.85 -23.32 -24.16
N ASN A 114 5.55 -24.05 -23.07
CA ASN A 114 5.80 -25.48 -22.96
C ASN A 114 4.64 -26.35 -23.50
N GLN A 115 3.56 -25.76 -24.01
CA GLN A 115 2.36 -26.45 -24.51
C GLN A 115 1.95 -25.94 -25.92
N SER A 116 1.52 -26.85 -26.79
CA SER A 116 1.24 -26.58 -28.21
C SER A 116 -0.09 -25.86 -28.51
N GLN A 117 -0.77 -25.25 -27.52
CA GLN A 117 -2.05 -24.55 -27.72
C GLN A 117 -2.03 -23.10 -27.20
N PRO A 118 -2.40 -22.10 -28.04
CA PRO A 118 -2.46 -20.71 -27.59
C PRO A 118 -3.81 -20.38 -26.92
N LEU A 119 -3.79 -20.01 -25.64
CA LEU A 119 -4.95 -19.38 -24.99
C LEU A 119 -4.95 -17.85 -25.21
N ARG A 120 -6.07 -17.34 -25.75
CA ARG A 120 -6.33 -15.95 -26.18
C ARG A 120 -6.52 -14.92 -25.05
N LEU A 121 -6.13 -15.22 -23.81
CA LEU A 121 -6.48 -14.39 -22.65
C LEU A 121 -5.43 -13.29 -22.34
N SER A 122 -4.83 -12.71 -23.39
CA SER A 122 -3.78 -11.67 -23.28
C SER A 122 -4.26 -10.28 -23.72
N SER A 123 -5.57 -10.03 -23.70
CA SER A 123 -6.09 -8.69 -23.94
C SER A 123 -5.78 -7.79 -22.75
N PRO A 124 -5.22 -6.58 -22.94
CA PRO A 124 -4.94 -5.61 -21.89
C PRO A 124 -6.17 -5.33 -21.01
N THR A 125 -7.36 -5.25 -21.62
CA THR A 125 -8.63 -5.01 -20.91
C THR A 125 -8.95 -6.12 -19.92
N ALA A 126 -8.71 -7.37 -20.30
CA ALA A 126 -8.98 -8.51 -19.42
C ALA A 126 -8.04 -8.50 -18.20
N LEU A 127 -6.77 -8.12 -18.39
CA LEU A 127 -5.80 -8.01 -17.30
C LEU A 127 -6.21 -6.96 -16.27
N VAL A 128 -6.63 -5.77 -16.72
CA VAL A 128 -7.14 -4.71 -15.83
C VAL A 128 -8.42 -5.15 -15.15
N PHE A 129 -9.31 -5.84 -15.84
CA PHE A 129 -10.56 -6.33 -15.24
C PHE A 129 -10.29 -7.32 -14.11
N ILE A 130 -9.37 -8.28 -14.32
CA ILE A 130 -8.95 -9.22 -13.27
C ILE A 130 -8.33 -8.48 -12.09
N SER A 131 -7.42 -7.54 -12.36
CA SER A 131 -6.76 -6.77 -11.30
C SER A 131 -7.75 -5.89 -10.53
N GLY A 132 -8.67 -5.24 -11.23
CA GLY A 132 -9.76 -4.45 -10.66
C GLY A 132 -10.70 -5.28 -9.79
N GLY A 133 -10.96 -6.54 -10.16
CA GLY A 133 -11.73 -7.48 -9.34
C GLY A 133 -11.06 -7.76 -7.98
N LEU A 134 -9.74 -7.94 -7.95
CA LEU A 134 -8.98 -8.10 -6.70
C LEU A 134 -9.03 -6.83 -5.83
N VAL A 135 -8.89 -5.66 -6.43
CA VAL A 135 -9.02 -4.37 -5.73
C VAL A 135 -10.44 -4.18 -5.18
N PHE A 136 -11.45 -4.52 -5.96
CA PHE A 136 -12.85 -4.42 -5.55
C PHE A 136 -13.16 -5.34 -4.36
N LEU A 137 -12.56 -6.52 -4.31
CA LEU A 137 -12.68 -7.40 -3.15
C LEU A 137 -12.08 -6.75 -1.88
N GLN A 138 -10.91 -6.11 -1.97
CA GLN A 138 -10.36 -5.34 -0.84
C GLN A 138 -11.33 -4.23 -0.40
N LEU A 139 -11.92 -3.50 -1.36
CA LEU A 139 -12.87 -2.44 -1.06
C LEU A 139 -14.07 -2.98 -0.26
N ILE A 140 -14.65 -4.11 -0.70
CA ILE A 140 -15.74 -4.78 0.03
C ILE A 140 -15.31 -5.16 1.43
N LEU A 141 -14.19 -5.87 1.57
CA LEU A 141 -13.69 -6.35 2.87
C LEU A 141 -13.45 -5.19 3.85
N THR A 142 -12.79 -4.13 3.39
CA THR A 142 -12.51 -2.95 4.23
C THR A 142 -13.78 -2.20 4.59
N THR A 143 -14.75 -2.13 3.67
CA THR A 143 -16.03 -1.46 3.91
C THR A 143 -16.86 -2.22 4.94
N ILE A 144 -16.98 -3.55 4.80
CA ILE A 144 -17.64 -4.40 5.80
C ILE A 144 -16.98 -4.22 7.17
N TRP A 145 -15.65 -4.27 7.22
CA TRP A 145 -14.88 -4.08 8.44
C TRP A 145 -15.13 -2.70 9.08
N LEU A 146 -15.19 -1.63 8.29
CA LEU A 146 -15.47 -0.27 8.74
C LEU A 146 -16.88 -0.12 9.34
N PHE A 147 -17.88 -0.80 8.78
CA PHE A 147 -19.26 -0.80 9.29
C PHE A 147 -19.44 -1.67 10.53
N SER A 148 -18.77 -2.84 10.58
CA SER A 148 -18.79 -3.71 11.75
C SER A 148 -18.09 -3.07 12.96
N TYR A 149 -17.01 -2.31 12.71
CA TYR A 149 -16.22 -1.64 13.74
C TYR A 149 -15.98 -0.18 13.35
N ALA A 150 -16.93 0.68 13.74
CA ALA A 150 -16.89 2.11 13.45
C ALA A 150 -15.63 2.76 14.07
N PRO A 151 -14.91 3.61 13.31
CA PRO A 151 -13.69 4.23 13.80
C PRO A 151 -14.02 5.34 14.79
N HIS A 152 -13.65 5.17 16.06
CA HIS A 152 -13.84 6.21 17.08
C HIS A 152 -12.51 6.91 17.39
N PRO A 153 -12.41 8.25 17.25
CA PRO A 153 -11.27 8.99 17.77
C PRO A 153 -11.32 9.00 19.30
N GLY A 154 -10.21 8.73 19.97
CA GLY A 154 -10.12 8.73 21.42
C GLY A 154 -8.76 9.16 21.93
N LEU A 155 -8.70 9.56 23.21
CA LEU A 155 -7.48 9.92 23.89
C LEU A 155 -6.94 8.67 24.63
N TYR A 156 -5.78 8.17 24.20
CA TYR A 156 -5.12 7.01 24.80
C TYR A 156 -3.69 7.40 25.17
N ASP A 157 -3.32 7.24 26.44
CA ASP A 157 -2.00 7.62 26.98
C ASP A 157 -1.61 9.07 26.67
N GLY A 158 -2.57 10.00 26.74
CA GLY A 158 -2.38 11.42 26.44
C GLY A 158 -2.20 11.75 24.94
N LEU A 159 -2.37 10.76 24.06
CA LEU A 159 -2.29 10.92 22.61
C LEU A 159 -3.65 10.65 21.97
N TRP A 160 -4.08 11.58 21.12
CA TRP A 160 -5.23 11.41 20.25
C TRP A 160 -4.94 10.36 19.19
N LYS A 161 -5.62 9.20 19.26
CA LYS A 161 -5.46 8.05 18.36
C LYS A 161 -6.83 7.60 17.84
N CYS A 162 -6.84 6.92 16.70
CA CYS A 162 -8.02 6.16 16.28
C CYS A 162 -8.09 4.91 17.18
N SER A 163 -9.22 4.68 17.85
CA SER A 163 -9.42 3.68 18.90
C SER A 163 -8.74 2.33 18.60
N PRO A 164 -7.81 1.87 19.45
CA PRO A 164 -7.42 0.47 19.52
C PRO A 164 -8.39 -0.26 20.46
N ASN A 165 -9.05 -1.31 19.98
CA ASN A 165 -9.80 -2.22 20.85
C ASN A 165 -8.80 -2.95 21.74
N LYS A 166 -8.86 -2.78 23.07
CA LYS A 166 -7.83 -3.26 24.04
C LYS A 166 -7.86 -4.77 24.32
N SER A 167 -7.97 -5.62 23.30
CA SER A 167 -8.13 -7.06 23.54
C SER A 167 -6.98 -7.92 23.07
N PHE A 168 -6.09 -7.48 22.17
CA PHE A 168 -4.96 -8.32 21.72
C PHE A 168 -3.98 -7.57 20.81
N VAL A 169 -2.65 -7.68 21.01
CA VAL A 169 -1.61 -6.97 20.23
C VAL A 169 -1.79 -7.00 18.69
N LEU A 170 -2.25 -8.12 18.13
CA LEU A 170 -2.50 -8.26 16.68
C LEU A 170 -3.82 -7.61 16.20
N TRP A 171 -4.81 -7.49 17.10
CA TRP A 171 -6.15 -6.93 16.88
C TRP A 171 -6.28 -5.50 17.42
N ASP A 172 -5.29 -5.03 18.20
CA ASP A 172 -5.23 -3.68 18.74
C ASP A 172 -5.04 -2.65 17.61
N SER A 173 -4.54 -3.09 16.45
CA SER A 173 -4.32 -2.25 15.28
C SER A 173 -5.35 -2.51 14.20
N GLU A 174 -6.43 -1.72 14.25
CA GLU A 174 -7.50 -1.62 13.26
C GLU A 174 -7.00 -1.51 11.80
N ILE A 175 -5.76 -1.04 11.60
CA ILE A 175 -5.04 -0.94 10.33
C ILE A 175 -4.48 -2.30 9.88
N ILE A 176 -3.89 -3.10 10.78
CA ILE A 176 -3.33 -4.43 10.46
C ILE A 176 -4.43 -5.34 9.94
N VAL A 177 -5.60 -5.36 10.60
CA VAL A 177 -6.74 -6.17 10.16
C VAL A 177 -7.19 -5.77 8.75
N SER A 178 -7.17 -4.46 8.44
CA SER A 178 -7.52 -3.94 7.11
C SER A 178 -6.51 -4.34 6.03
N LEU A 179 -5.28 -4.73 6.40
CA LEU A 179 -4.21 -5.15 5.51
C LEU A 179 -4.13 -6.68 5.32
N LEU A 180 -4.90 -7.49 6.05
CA LEU A 180 -4.79 -8.95 5.98
C LEU A 180 -4.94 -9.50 4.56
N TYR A 181 -5.93 -9.03 3.80
CA TYR A 181 -6.10 -9.45 2.40
C TYR A 181 -4.92 -9.01 1.53
N VAL A 182 -4.41 -7.80 1.73
CA VAL A 182 -3.22 -7.29 1.04
C VAL A 182 -1.98 -8.14 1.34
N ILE A 183 -1.79 -8.60 2.59
CA ILE A 183 -0.73 -9.53 2.97
C ILE A 183 -0.87 -10.84 2.18
N GLN A 184 -2.08 -11.39 2.06
CA GLN A 184 -2.30 -12.61 1.28
C GLN A 184 -1.97 -12.41 -0.20
N LEU A 185 -2.41 -11.29 -0.80
CA LEU A 185 -2.06 -10.94 -2.18
C LEU A 185 -0.54 -10.83 -2.37
N LEU A 186 0.17 -10.25 -1.40
CA LEU A 186 1.62 -10.08 -1.45
C LEU A 186 2.35 -11.43 -1.40
N LEU A 187 1.92 -12.34 -0.52
CA LEU A 187 2.49 -13.69 -0.41
C LEU A 187 2.26 -14.50 -1.69
N ILE A 188 1.05 -14.43 -2.27
CA ILE A 188 0.74 -15.08 -3.54
C ILE A 188 1.61 -14.48 -4.67
N THR A 189 1.77 -13.16 -4.69
CA THR A 189 2.65 -12.46 -5.66
C THR A 189 4.08 -12.96 -5.54
N LEU A 190 4.61 -13.05 -4.32
CA LEU A 190 5.96 -13.56 -4.07
C LEU A 190 6.11 -15.01 -4.54
N PHE A 191 5.13 -15.87 -4.25
CA PHE A 191 5.14 -17.26 -4.67
C PHE A 191 5.22 -17.40 -6.20
N PHE A 192 4.35 -16.70 -6.94
CA PHE A 192 4.39 -16.72 -8.39
C PHE A 192 5.64 -16.02 -8.96
N ALA A 193 6.16 -14.98 -8.31
CA ALA A 193 7.43 -14.35 -8.69
C ALA A 193 8.61 -15.32 -8.55
N ALA A 194 8.62 -16.15 -7.51
CA ALA A 194 9.61 -17.20 -7.33
C ALA A 194 9.49 -18.30 -8.40
N LEU A 195 8.26 -18.75 -8.72
CA LEU A 195 8.04 -19.72 -9.81
C LEU A 195 8.49 -19.19 -11.17
N THR A 196 8.37 -17.87 -11.38
CA THR A 196 8.73 -17.21 -12.64
C THR A 196 10.17 -16.69 -12.68
N PHE A 197 10.98 -16.94 -11.65
CA PHE A 197 12.33 -16.38 -11.50
C PHE A 197 13.29 -16.73 -12.64
N LYS A 198 13.12 -17.93 -13.24
CA LYS A 198 13.93 -18.42 -14.36
C LYS A 198 13.52 -17.85 -15.72
N CYS A 199 12.45 -17.06 -15.79
CA CYS A 199 12.04 -16.39 -17.03
C CYS A 199 13.08 -15.37 -17.46
N TYR A 200 13.66 -15.55 -18.64
CA TYR A 200 14.55 -14.55 -19.27
C TYR A 200 13.79 -13.64 -20.24
N ASP A 201 12.62 -14.08 -20.70
CA ASP A 201 11.72 -13.25 -21.50
C ASP A 201 11.16 -12.10 -20.63
N GLN A 202 10.91 -10.93 -21.23
CA GLN A 202 10.44 -9.72 -20.55
C GLN A 202 11.45 -9.04 -19.62
N ASN A 203 12.71 -8.88 -20.06
CA ASN A 203 13.71 -8.06 -19.38
C ASN A 203 13.95 -8.41 -17.90
N ARG A 204 13.70 -9.67 -17.51
CA ARG A 204 13.80 -10.15 -16.12
C ARG A 204 12.87 -9.40 -15.15
N GLU A 205 11.77 -8.82 -15.64
CA GLU A 205 10.74 -8.12 -14.84
C GLU A 205 10.29 -8.92 -13.60
N PRO A 206 10.04 -10.25 -13.67
CA PRO A 206 9.62 -11.02 -12.49
C PRO A 206 10.63 -11.02 -11.35
N ARG A 207 11.93 -10.86 -11.63
CA ARG A 207 12.97 -10.78 -10.59
C ARG A 207 12.88 -9.48 -9.81
N PHE A 208 12.58 -8.38 -10.50
CA PHE A 208 12.36 -7.09 -9.86
C PHE A 208 11.07 -7.12 -9.03
N ILE A 209 9.99 -7.72 -9.55
CA ILE A 209 8.75 -7.91 -8.79
C ILE A 209 9.02 -8.74 -7.52
N MET A 210 9.80 -9.82 -7.62
CA MET A 210 10.19 -10.62 -6.46
C MET A 210 10.99 -9.82 -5.44
N ALA A 211 11.97 -9.03 -5.90
CA ALA A 211 12.77 -8.17 -5.04
C ALA A 211 11.89 -7.12 -4.32
N CYS A 212 10.99 -6.46 -5.05
CA CYS A 212 10.02 -5.53 -4.48
C CYS A 212 9.18 -6.22 -3.40
N ALA A 213 8.61 -7.39 -3.69
CA ALA A 213 7.79 -8.12 -2.73
C ALA A 213 8.56 -8.51 -1.44
N LEU A 214 9.80 -8.98 -1.57
CA LEU A 214 10.66 -9.30 -0.42
C LEU A 214 10.98 -8.05 0.41
N CYS A 215 11.33 -6.96 -0.25
CA CYS A 215 11.58 -5.67 0.40
C CYS A 215 10.33 -5.16 1.12
N THR A 216 9.16 -5.24 0.51
CA THR A 216 7.88 -4.88 1.14
C THR A 216 7.63 -5.69 2.41
N ILE A 217 7.81 -7.01 2.35
CA ILE A 217 7.65 -7.89 3.52
C ILE A 217 8.63 -7.47 4.63
N ALA A 218 9.89 -7.21 4.29
CA ALA A 218 10.89 -6.77 5.27
C ALA A 218 10.47 -5.45 5.95
N VAL A 219 10.05 -4.44 5.17
CA VAL A 219 9.58 -3.16 5.68
C VAL A 219 8.35 -3.34 6.59
N TRP A 220 7.40 -4.19 6.21
CA TRP A 220 6.19 -4.44 7.00
C TRP A 220 6.50 -5.17 8.30
N VAL A 221 7.38 -6.16 8.27
CA VAL A 221 7.85 -6.85 9.49
C VAL A 221 8.57 -5.87 10.42
N THR A 222 9.46 -5.01 9.89
CA THR A 222 10.11 -3.97 10.68
C THR A 222 9.10 -2.99 11.27
N TRP A 223 8.10 -2.57 10.50
CA TRP A 223 7.03 -1.71 10.98
C TRP A 223 6.25 -2.32 12.15
N LEU A 224 5.86 -3.59 12.05
CA LEU A 224 5.17 -4.31 13.13
C LEU A 224 6.00 -4.37 14.42
N ILE A 225 7.31 -4.61 14.29
CA ILE A 225 8.23 -4.61 15.43
C ILE A 225 8.32 -3.20 16.06
N VAL A 226 8.48 -2.15 15.24
CA VAL A 226 8.57 -0.76 15.73
C VAL A 226 7.29 -0.31 16.42
N GLU A 227 6.12 -0.70 15.91
CA GLU A 227 4.83 -0.36 16.50
C GLU A 227 4.65 -0.96 17.90
N SER A 228 5.19 -2.17 18.14
CA SER A 228 5.24 -2.77 19.49
C SER A 228 6.19 -2.07 20.47
N GLY A 229 7.14 -1.26 19.98
CA GLY A 229 8.20 -0.64 20.77
C GLY A 229 7.89 0.78 21.31
N ASN A 230 6.62 1.17 21.42
CA ASN A 230 6.17 2.51 21.86
C ASN A 230 6.55 3.69 20.94
N ALA A 231 6.80 3.46 19.65
CA ALA A 231 6.99 4.55 18.68
C ALA A 231 5.67 5.31 18.41
N ASP A 232 5.76 6.55 17.89
CA ASP A 232 4.57 7.28 17.41
C ASP A 232 3.97 6.53 16.21
N PRO A 233 2.74 5.98 16.31
CA PRO A 233 2.17 5.13 15.26
C PRO A 233 2.02 5.85 13.92
N SER A 234 1.75 7.17 13.95
CA SER A 234 1.60 7.94 12.72
C SER A 234 2.94 8.12 12.00
N LEU A 235 4.03 8.29 12.76
CA LEU A 235 5.38 8.40 12.20
C LEU A 235 5.84 7.06 11.63
N SER A 236 5.67 5.96 12.37
CA SER A 236 6.11 4.63 11.93
C SER A 236 5.39 4.20 10.65
N ILE A 237 4.08 4.42 10.54
CA ILE A 237 3.29 4.12 9.34
C ILE A 237 3.75 4.98 8.15
N VAL A 238 3.90 6.28 8.32
CA VAL A 238 4.31 7.18 7.21
C VAL A 238 5.72 6.86 6.73
N CYS A 239 6.65 6.56 7.63
CA CYS A 239 7.99 6.12 7.27
C CYS A 239 7.96 4.80 6.52
N ALA A 240 7.28 3.78 7.06
CA ALA A 240 7.16 2.47 6.40
C ALA A 240 6.52 2.60 5.01
N ASN A 241 5.45 3.39 4.90
CA ASN A 241 4.75 3.60 3.64
C ASN A 241 5.60 4.33 2.60
N SER A 242 6.35 5.36 3.01
CA SER A 242 7.24 6.12 2.11
C SER A 242 8.40 5.27 1.61
N VAL A 243 9.02 4.48 2.49
CA VAL A 243 10.09 3.55 2.13
C VAL A 243 9.56 2.51 1.16
N ASN A 244 8.41 1.92 1.46
CA ASN A 244 7.82 0.87 0.64
C ASN A 244 7.40 1.38 -0.75
N ALA A 245 6.76 2.54 -0.83
CA ALA A 245 6.38 3.18 -2.09
C ALA A 245 7.59 3.68 -2.91
N SER A 246 8.78 3.78 -2.31
CA SER A 246 10.02 4.08 -3.04
C SER A 246 10.70 2.83 -3.59
N LEU A 247 10.44 1.67 -3.00
CA LEU A 247 11.04 0.38 -3.38
C LEU A 247 10.28 -0.30 -4.52
N VAL A 248 8.98 -0.02 -4.63
CA VAL A 248 8.07 -0.50 -5.69
C VAL A 248 8.14 0.40 -6.91
#